data_AF-A0A212AY70-F1
#
_entry.id   AF-A0A212AY70-F1
#
_cell.length_a   1.000
_cell.length_b   1.000
_cell.length_c   1.000
_cell.angle_alpha   90.00
_cell.angle_beta   90.00
_cell.angle_gamma   90.00
#
_symmetry.space_group_name_H-M   'P 1'
#
loop_
_entity.id
_entity.type
_entity.pdbx_description
1 polymer ?
#
loop_
_entity_poly.entity_id
_entity_poly.type
_entity_poly.pdbx_seq_one_letter_code
_entity_poly.pdbx_strand_id
1 'polypeptide(L)'
;MTDATARAAELLRNHRDSIDRLDAILVYTLAERFKHTQAVGRLKAEHALPPSDPARESQQIERLEWLAREADLDPEFARSFLNFIISEVIRHHEKLQTAK
;
A
#
# COMPACT_ATOMS: atom_id res chain seq x y z
N MET A 1 0.67 36.74 20.08
CA MET A 1 1.55 35.68 19.55
C MET A 1 2.81 36.35 19.04
N THR A 2 4.00 35.80 19.30
CA THR A 2 5.23 36.35 18.71
C THR A 2 5.25 36.09 17.21
N ASP A 3 5.96 36.93 16.46
CA ASP A 3 6.12 36.81 15.01
C ASP A 3 6.64 35.40 14.60
N ALA A 4 7.56 34.85 15.39
CA ALA A 4 8.08 33.49 15.20
C ALA A 4 7.01 32.39 15.32
N THR A 5 6.09 32.50 16.29
CA THR A 5 5.00 31.51 16.44
C THR A 5 4.01 31.60 15.29
N ALA A 6 3.69 32.82 14.82
CA ALA A 6 2.80 33.01 13.67
C ALA A 6 3.41 32.42 12.39
N ARG A 7 4.72 32.65 12.15
CA ARG A 7 5.44 32.07 11.02
C ARG A 7 5.51 30.55 11.07
N ALA A 8 5.78 29.97 12.24
CA ALA A 8 5.78 28.52 12.42
C ALA A 8 4.41 27.89 12.13
N ALA A 9 3.32 28.54 12.56
CA ALA A 9 1.97 28.07 12.31
C ALA A 9 1.61 28.08 10.80
N GLU A 10 2.06 29.10 10.06
CA GLU A 10 1.90 29.15 8.61
C GLU A 10 2.67 28.03 7.89
N LEU A 11 3.95 27.81 8.24
CA LEU A 11 4.73 26.72 7.65
C LEU A 11 4.10 25.36 7.94
N LEU A 12 3.65 25.14 9.18
CA LEU A 12 2.98 23.91 9.58
C LEU A 12 1.70 23.66 8.76
N ARG A 13 0.91 24.70 8.51
CA ARG A 13 -0.28 24.60 7.67
C ARG A 13 0.09 24.18 6.24
N ASN A 14 1.08 24.84 5.62
CA ASN A 14 1.49 24.52 4.25
C ASN A 14 2.03 23.09 4.11
N HIS A 15 2.74 22.58 5.13
CA HIS A 15 3.17 21.19 5.17
C HIS A 15 1.98 20.23 5.26
N ARG A 16 1.00 20.52 6.11
CA ARG A 16 -0.23 19.70 6.24
C ARG A 16 -1.04 19.67 4.96
N ASP A 17 -1.20 20.81 4.28
CA ASP A 17 -1.88 20.88 2.98
C ASP A 17 -1.14 20.02 1.92
N SER A 18 0.16 19.83 2.06
CA SER A 18 0.94 18.95 1.17
C SER A 18 0.77 17.48 1.55
N ILE A 19 0.73 17.16 2.84
CA ILE A 19 0.47 15.81 3.36
C ILE A 19 -0.93 15.34 2.92
N ASP A 20 -1.96 16.16 3.10
CA ASP A 20 -3.34 15.82 2.73
C ASP A 20 -3.46 15.47 1.23
N ARG A 21 -2.72 16.17 0.37
CA ARG A 21 -2.66 15.88 -1.07
C ARG A 21 -1.96 14.56 -1.36
N LEU A 22 -0.87 14.24 -0.66
CA LEU A 22 -0.17 12.96 -0.80
C LEU A 22 -1.04 11.80 -0.30
N ASP A 23 -1.75 11.98 0.81
CA ASP A 23 -2.67 10.99 1.36
C ASP A 23 -3.79 10.64 0.37
N ALA A 24 -4.35 11.64 -0.32
CA ALA A 24 -5.31 11.41 -1.38
C ALA A 24 -4.72 10.53 -2.50
N ILE A 25 -3.49 10.82 -2.94
CA ILE A 25 -2.78 10.03 -3.97
C ILE A 25 -2.58 8.59 -3.48
N LEU A 26 -2.16 8.39 -2.23
CA LEU A 26 -1.99 7.06 -1.64
C LEU A 26 -3.29 6.28 -1.64
N VAL A 27 -4.40 6.88 -1.21
CA VAL A 27 -5.72 6.22 -1.16
C VAL A 27 -6.21 5.83 -2.55
N TYR A 28 -6.15 6.73 -3.53
CA TYR A 28 -6.57 6.40 -4.89
C TYR A 28 -5.68 5.34 -5.54
N THR A 29 -4.37 5.39 -5.30
CA THR A 29 -3.43 4.38 -5.79
C THR A 29 -3.72 3.00 -5.19
N LEU A 30 -4.00 2.94 -3.89
CA LEU A 30 -4.39 1.70 -3.23
C LEU A 30 -5.72 1.17 -3.80
N ALA A 31 -6.72 2.04 -4.02
CA ALA A 31 -7.99 1.64 -4.60
C ALA A 31 -7.82 0.97 -5.98
N GLU A 32 -7.01 1.57 -6.86
CA GLU A 32 -6.68 0.98 -8.16
C GLU A 32 -5.92 -0.35 -8.00
N ARG A 33 -4.92 -0.40 -7.11
CA ARG A 33 -4.18 -1.65 -6.82
C ARG A 33 -5.13 -2.77 -6.35
N PHE A 34 -6.09 -2.46 -5.48
CA PHE A 34 -7.06 -3.44 -4.99
C PHE A 34 -8.04 -3.91 -6.07
N LYS A 35 -8.43 -3.06 -7.03
CA LYS A 35 -9.23 -3.49 -8.19
C LYS A 35 -8.49 -4.56 -9.00
N HIS A 36 -7.19 -4.36 -9.26
CA HIS A 36 -6.37 -5.34 -9.96
C HIS A 36 -6.21 -6.64 -9.17
N THR A 37 -5.96 -6.56 -7.86
CA THR A 37 -5.83 -7.78 -7.04
C THR A 37 -7.14 -8.54 -6.94
N GLN A 38 -8.31 -7.87 -6.90
CA GLN A 38 -9.61 -8.54 -6.98
C GLN A 38 -9.81 -9.25 -8.32
N ALA A 39 -9.41 -8.64 -9.44
CA ALA A 39 -9.45 -9.28 -10.76
C ALA A 39 -8.56 -10.52 -10.81
N VAL A 40 -7.34 -10.44 -10.28
CA VAL A 40 -6.44 -11.59 -10.11
C VAL A 40 -7.08 -12.67 -9.24
N GLY A 41 -7.74 -12.29 -8.14
CA GLY A 41 -8.44 -13.23 -7.25
C GLY A 41 -9.56 -13.98 -7.95
N ARG A 42 -10.38 -13.28 -8.76
CA ARG A 42 -11.42 -13.90 -9.60
C ARG A 42 -10.82 -14.87 -10.61
N LEU A 43 -9.76 -14.47 -11.31
CA LEU A 43 -9.05 -15.32 -12.26
C LEU A 43 -8.49 -16.58 -11.59
N LYS A 44 -7.86 -16.42 -10.42
CA LYS A 44 -7.36 -17.56 -9.63
C LYS A 44 -8.48 -18.51 -9.23
N ALA A 45 -9.61 -17.98 -8.75
CA ALA A 45 -10.76 -18.78 -8.36
C ALA A 45 -11.43 -19.48 -9.55
N GLU A 46 -11.44 -18.87 -10.74
CA GLU A 46 -11.95 -19.47 -11.97
C GLU A 46 -11.11 -20.69 -12.39
N HIS A 47 -9.79 -20.60 -12.29
CA HIS A 47 -8.84 -21.64 -12.71
C HIS A 47 -8.33 -22.55 -11.58
N ALA A 48 -8.98 -22.53 -10.41
CA ALA A 48 -8.57 -23.31 -9.24
C ALA A 48 -7.08 -23.11 -8.82
N LEU A 49 -6.54 -21.91 -9.03
CA LEU A 49 -5.20 -21.53 -8.61
C LEU A 49 -5.19 -21.11 -7.13
N PRO A 50 -4.09 -21.35 -6.39
CA PRO A 50 -4.01 -20.99 -4.98
C PRO A 50 -4.05 -19.47 -4.76
N PRO A 51 -4.69 -19.00 -3.66
CA PRO A 51 -4.81 -17.59 -3.35
C PRO A 51 -3.44 -16.96 -3.00
N SER A 52 -2.60 -17.68 -2.26
CA SER A 52 -1.21 -17.31 -1.98
C SER A 52 -0.25 -17.84 -3.06
N ASP A 53 0.82 -17.09 -3.30
CA ASP A 53 1.96 -17.46 -4.15
C ASP A 53 3.25 -16.99 -3.44
N PRO A 54 3.88 -17.85 -2.62
CA PRO A 54 5.02 -17.46 -1.79
C PRO A 54 6.21 -16.94 -2.60
N ALA A 55 6.44 -17.47 -3.81
CA ALA A 55 7.52 -17.01 -4.67
C ALA A 55 7.25 -15.59 -5.17
N ARG A 56 6.00 -15.31 -5.59
CA ARG A 56 5.60 -13.97 -6.01
C ARG A 56 5.58 -12.97 -4.85
N GLU A 57 5.22 -13.39 -3.65
CA GLU A 57 5.22 -12.58 -2.44
C GLU A 57 6.65 -12.17 -2.05
N SER A 58 7.60 -13.12 -2.02
CA SER A 58 9.01 -12.82 -1.73
C SER A 58 9.63 -11.83 -2.73
N GLN A 59 9.37 -11.99 -4.03
CA GLN A 59 9.85 -11.06 -5.05
C GLN A 59 9.27 -9.64 -4.89
N GLN A 60 8.01 -9.52 -4.44
CA GLN A 60 7.40 -8.21 -4.18
C GLN A 60 8.06 -7.52 -2.98
N ILE A 61 8.36 -8.27 -1.92
CA ILE A 61 9.07 -7.75 -0.74
C ILE A 61 10.45 -7.24 -1.13
N GLU A 62 11.26 -8.07 -1.81
CA GLU A 62 12.62 -7.69 -2.21
C GLU A 62 12.63 -6.43 -3.08
N ARG A 63 11.75 -6.35 -4.07
CA ARG A 63 11.63 -5.18 -4.94
C ARG A 63 11.24 -3.92 -4.15
N LEU A 64 10.35 -4.05 -3.17
CA LEU A 64 9.88 -2.89 -2.40
C LEU A 64 10.87 -2.42 -1.36
N GLU A 65 11.66 -3.31 -0.77
CA GLU A 65 12.79 -2.90 0.08
C GLU A 65 13.83 -2.13 -0.71
N TRP A 66 14.10 -2.54 -1.95
CA TRP A 66 14.97 -1.78 -2.84
C TRP A 66 14.39 -0.38 -3.15
N LEU A 67 13.11 -0.31 -3.52
CA LEU A 67 12.44 0.98 -3.76
C LEU A 67 12.40 1.88 -2.52
N ALA A 68 12.25 1.31 -1.33
CA ALA A 68 12.27 2.06 -0.08
C ALA A 68 13.62 2.74 0.13
N ARG A 69 14.72 2.01 -0.09
CA ARG A 69 16.08 2.58 -0.02
C ARG A 69 16.29 3.71 -1.03
N GLU A 70 15.85 3.52 -2.27
CA GLU A 70 15.95 4.56 -3.31
C GLU A 70 15.13 5.82 -2.97
N ALA A 71 14.04 5.67 -2.23
CA ALA A 71 13.14 6.74 -1.83
C ALA A 71 13.48 7.36 -0.45
N ASP A 72 14.60 6.96 0.17
CA ASP A 72 14.98 7.35 1.54
C ASP A 72 13.88 7.04 2.58
N LEU A 73 13.17 5.93 2.36
CA LEU A 73 12.17 5.38 3.27
C LEU A 73 12.75 4.17 4.01
N ASP A 74 12.46 4.07 5.30
CA ASP A 74 12.87 2.93 6.12
C ASP A 74 12.38 1.60 5.49
N PRO A 75 13.30 0.69 5.10
CA PRO A 75 12.95 -0.61 4.52
C PRO A 75 12.09 -1.48 5.46
N GLU A 76 12.27 -1.39 6.78
CA GLU A 76 11.48 -2.18 7.74
C GLU A 76 10.03 -1.71 7.77
N PHE A 77 9.82 -0.39 7.76
CA PHE A 77 8.49 0.20 7.59
C PHE A 77 7.86 -0.22 6.26
N ALA A 78 8.58 -0.12 5.14
CA ALA A 78 8.08 -0.49 3.82
C ALA A 78 7.68 -1.97 3.75
N ARG A 79 8.49 -2.87 4.32
CA ARG A 79 8.20 -4.30 4.45
C ARG A 79 6.94 -4.52 5.28
N SER A 80 6.81 -3.87 6.42
CA SER A 80 5.64 -4.02 7.31
C SER A 80 4.34 -3.55 6.63
N PHE A 81 4.39 -2.39 5.96
CA PHE A 81 3.26 -1.87 5.20
C PHE A 81 2.86 -2.82 4.05
N LEU A 82 3.83 -3.33 3.30
CA LEU A 82 3.54 -4.27 2.22
C LEU A 82 2.95 -5.58 2.73
N ASN A 83 3.50 -6.14 3.81
CA ASN A 83 2.98 -7.37 4.42
C ASN A 83 1.50 -7.20 4.79
N PHE A 84 1.15 -6.07 5.40
CA PHE A 84 -0.25 -5.73 5.69
C PHE A 84 -1.12 -5.74 4.42
N ILE A 85 -0.68 -5.07 3.35
CA ILE A 85 -1.42 -5.04 2.09
C ILE A 85 -1.55 -6.44 1.46
N ILE A 86 -0.51 -7.27 1.47
CA ILE A 86 -0.52 -8.64 0.92
C ILE A 86 -1.51 -9.50 1.71
N SER A 87 -1.47 -9.45 3.04
CA SER A 87 -2.40 -10.20 3.89
C SER A 87 -3.86 -9.85 3.59
N GLU A 88 -4.17 -8.58 3.40
CA GLU A 88 -5.52 -8.15 3.01
C GLU A 88 -5.95 -8.66 1.63
N VAL A 89 -5.01 -8.73 0.68
CA VAL A 89 -5.28 -9.29 -0.66
C VAL A 89 -5.56 -10.80 -0.59
N ILE A 90 -4.75 -11.55 0.13
CA ILE A 90 -4.92 -13.01 0.29
C ILE A 90 -6.28 -13.31 0.93
N ARG A 91 -6.63 -12.59 1.99
CA ARG A 91 -7.94 -12.70 2.66
C ARG A 91 -9.11 -12.46 1.69
N HIS A 92 -8.96 -11.54 0.74
CA HIS A 92 -9.97 -11.33 -0.30
C HIS A 92 -10.03 -12.46 -1.33
N HIS A 93 -8.90 -13.06 -1.69
CA HIS A 93 -8.85 -14.21 -2.61
C HIS A 93 -9.49 -15.44 -1.99
N GLU A 94 -9.21 -15.72 -0.71
CA GLU A 94 -9.82 -16.82 0.04
C GLU A 94 -11.36 -16.68 0.07
N LYS A 95 -11.88 -15.48 0.34
CA LYS A 95 -13.33 -15.21 0.30
C LYS A 95 -13.96 -15.45 -1.08
N LEU A 96 -13.24 -15.15 -2.16
CA LEU A 96 -13.72 -15.40 -3.52
C LEU A 96 -13.74 -16.89 -3.87
N GLN A 97 -12.86 -17.69 -3.27
CA GLN A 97 -12.86 -19.14 -3.44
C GLN A 97 -13.98 -19.83 -2.67
N THR A 98 -14.30 -19.36 -1.45
CA THR A 98 -15.35 -19.95 -0.61
C THR A 98 -16.77 -19.55 -1.01
N ALA A 99 -16.93 -18.53 -1.85
CA ALA A 99 -18.23 -18.05 -2.34
C ALA A 99 -18.74 -18.78 -3.60
N LYS A 100 -18.02 -19.81 -4.07
CA LYS A 100 -18.47 -20.73 -5.13
C LYS A 100 -19.26 -21.90 -4.54
#